data_AF-A0A9D8KTF1-F1
#
_entry.id   AF-A0A9D8KTF1-F1
#
_cell.length_a   1.000
_cell.length_b   1.000
_cell.length_c   1.000
_cell.angle_alpha   90.00
_cell.angle_beta   90.00
_cell.angle_gamma   90.00
#
_symmetry.space_group_name_H-M   'P 1'
#
loop_
_entity.id
_entity.type
_entity.pdbx_description
1 polymer ?
#
loop_
_entity_poly.entity_id
_entity_poly.type
_entity_poly.pdbx_seq_one_letter_code
_entity_poly.pdbx_strand_id
1 'polypeptide(L)' 'TPFDLDRHWIPERGQVPGHWHYDARYVVRAAADERFVVSEESLELAWRDIAAIAADAQADESLRRMARRWLAA' A
#
# COMPACT_ATOMS: atom_id res chain seq x y z
N THR A 1 -12.31 8.89 9.22
CA THR A 1 -11.23 8.31 10.04
C THR A 1 -10.28 7.53 9.14
N PRO A 2 -8.98 7.44 9.44
CA PRO A 2 -8.07 6.62 8.67
C PRO A 2 -8.52 5.15 8.70
N PHE A 3 -8.33 4.45 7.58
CA PHE A 3 -8.65 3.04 7.45
C PHE A 3 -7.61 2.16 8.15
N ASP A 4 -6.33 2.44 7.93
CA ASP A 4 -5.21 1.74 8.57
C ASP A 4 -4.11 2.72 8.96
N LEU A 5 -3.37 2.37 10.02
CA LEU A 5 -2.16 3.06 10.42
C LEU A 5 -1.04 2.04 10.47
N ASP A 6 0.10 2.37 9.87
CA ASP A 6 1.28 1.54 9.89
C ASP A 6 2.54 2.32 10.25
N ARG A 7 3.60 1.60 10.60
CA ARG A 7 4.93 2.15 10.75
C ARG A 7 5.97 1.18 10.23
N HIS A 8 6.90 1.65 9.40
CA HIS A 8 8.04 0.86 8.93
C HIS A 8 9.35 1.66 9.01
N TRP A 9 10.46 0.93 9.14
CA TRP A 9 11.80 1.51 9.21
C TRP A 9 12.35 1.71 7.80
N ILE A 10 12.83 2.92 7.50
CA ILE A 10 13.62 3.18 6.30
C ILE A 10 15.10 3.27 6.72
N PRO A 11 15.98 2.43 6.17
CA PRO A 11 17.41 2.49 6.48
C PRO A 11 18.02 3.79 5.93
N GLU A 12 19.17 4.17 6.50
CA GLU A 12 19.96 5.31 6.05
C GLU A 12 20.25 5.25 4.55
N ARG A 13 20.15 6.40 3.87
CA ARG A 13 20.51 6.55 2.46
C ARG A 13 21.25 7.87 2.25
N GLY A 14 22.53 7.76 1.89
CA GLY A 14 23.38 8.94 1.67
C GLY A 14 23.51 9.77 2.95
N GLN A 15 23.04 11.02 2.91
CA GLN A 15 23.09 11.94 4.06
C GLN A 15 21.82 11.92 4.92
N VAL A 16 20.85 11.05 4.61
CA VAL A 16 19.58 10.96 5.35
C VAL A 16 19.66 9.79 6.33
N PRO A 17 19.72 10.04 7.66
CA PRO A 17 19.76 8.98 8.67
C PRO A 17 18.55 8.06 8.56
N GLY A 18 18.71 6.81 9.00
CA GLY A 18 17.59 5.89 9.11
C GLY A 18 16.51 6.45 10.04
N HIS A 19 15.24 6.28 9.66
CA HIS A 19 14.12 6.85 10.40
C HIS A 19 12.84 6.03 10.22
N TRP A 20 11.89 6.27 11.13
CA TRP A 20 10.57 5.67 11.06
C TRP A 20 9.67 6.46 10.12
N HIS A 21 9.05 5.74 9.17
CA HIS A 21 7.93 6.23 8.37
C HIS A 21 6.62 5.80 9.02
N TYR A 22 5.66 6.71 9.07
CA TYR A 22 4.32 6.47 9.59
C TYR A 22 3.32 6.61 8.44
N ASP A 23 2.62 5.54 8.10
CA ASP A 23 1.69 5.51 6.99
C ASP A 23 0.27 5.71 7.52
N ALA A 24 -0.42 6.75 7.03
CA ALA A 24 -1.85 6.92 7.23
C ALA A 24 -2.60 6.53 5.96
N ARG A 25 -3.38 5.44 6.01
CA ARG A 25 -4.05 4.88 4.85
C ARG A 25 -5.53 5.22 4.85
N TYR A 26 -6.02 5.61 3.69
CA TYR A 26 -7.41 5.96 3.45
C TYR A 26 -7.96 5.12 2.30
N VAL A 27 -9.27 4.86 2.36
CA VAL A 27 -9.99 4.20 1.27
C VAL A 27 -10.59 5.27 0.39
N VAL A 28 -10.29 5.19 -0.90
CA VAL A 28 -10.93 5.97 -1.95
C VAL A 28 -11.67 5.03 -2.89
N ARG A 29 -12.74 5.53 -3.49
CA ARG A 29 -13.53 4.78 -4.46
C ARG A 29 -13.39 5.43 -5.83
N ALA A 30 -12.97 4.65 -6.83
CA ALA A 30 -13.10 5.05 -8.22
C ALA A 30 -14.60 5.13 -8.57
N ALA A 31 -15.05 6.27 -9.08
CA ALA A 31 -16.48 6.51 -9.30
C ALA A 31 -16.97 5.96 -10.64
N ALA A 32 -16.50 6.55 -11.75
CA ALA A 32 -17.04 6.28 -13.08
C ALA A 32 -16.03 5.64 -14.05
N ASP A 33 -14.73 5.75 -13.77
CA ASP A 33 -13.66 5.25 -14.62
C ASP A 33 -12.56 4.64 -13.75
N GLU A 34 -12.08 3.48 -14.17
CA GLU A 34 -11.05 2.70 -13.49
C GLU A 34 -9.76 2.63 -14.32
N ARG A 35 -9.69 3.28 -15.49
CA ARG A 35 -8.46 3.34 -16.28
C ARG A 35 -7.40 4.14 -15.52
N PHE A 36 -6.26 3.51 -15.24
CA PHE A 36 -5.10 4.17 -14.66
C PHE A 36 -4.15 4.68 -15.77
N VAL A 37 -3.33 5.67 -15.43
CA VAL A 37 -2.30 6.25 -16.31
C VAL A 37 -0.94 6.05 -15.64
N VAL A 38 0.00 5.48 -16.38
CA VAL A 38 1.40 5.33 -15.95
C VAL A 38 2.14 6.67 -16.04
N SER A 39 3.17 6.85 -15.22
CA SER A 39 4.01 8.05 -15.19
C SER A 39 5.48 7.66 -14.98
N GLU A 40 6.37 8.65 -15.00
CA GLU A 40 7.80 8.44 -14.67
C GLU A 40 8.02 7.81 -13.28
N GLU A 41 7.08 8.02 -12.36
CA GLU A 41 7.14 7.46 -11.00
C GLU A 41 6.28 6.19 -10.84
N SER A 42 5.31 5.95 -11.73
CA SER A 42 4.35 4.84 -11.66
C SER A 42 4.39 4.03 -12.95
N LEU A 43 5.32 3.09 -13.02
CA LEU A 43 5.66 2.38 -14.26
C LEU A 43 4.78 1.14 -14.53
N GLU A 44 4.40 0.38 -13.49
CA GLU A 44 3.62 -0.86 -13.60
C GLU A 44 2.42 -0.83 -12.66
N LEU A 45 1.32 -0.27 -13.15
CA LEU A 45 0.06 -0.19 -12.41
C LEU A 45 -0.87 -1.36 -12.77
N ALA A 46 -1.60 -1.86 -11.79
CA ALA A 46 -2.63 -2.87 -11.97
C ALA A 46 -3.67 -2.78 -10.85
N TRP A 47 -4.94 -3.00 -11.19
CA TRP A 47 -5.94 -3.35 -10.19
C TRP A 47 -5.68 -4.78 -9.71
N ARG A 48 -5.69 -4.98 -8.39
CA ARG A 48 -5.41 -6.26 -7.75
C ARG A 48 -6.58 -6.60 -6.81
N ASP A 49 -6.97 -7.86 -6.82
CA ASP A 49 -7.93 -8.38 -5.84
C ASP A 49 -7.30 -8.37 -4.44
N ILE A 50 -8.04 -7.86 -3.46
CA ILE A 50 -7.60 -7.79 -2.06
C ILE A 50 -7.37 -9.19 -1.48
N ALA A 51 -8.23 -10.17 -1.79
CA ALA A 51 -8.06 -11.55 -1.35
C ALA A 51 -6.78 -12.17 -1.92
N ALA A 52 -6.45 -11.86 -3.17
CA ALA A 52 -5.20 -12.31 -3.79
C ALA A 52 -3.97 -11.71 -3.07
N ILE A 53 -4.00 -10.42 -2.72
CA ILE A 53 -2.93 -9.78 -1.94
C ILE A 53 -2.78 -10.44 -0.56
N ALA A 54 -3.89 -10.69 0.14
CA ALA A 54 -3.84 -11.31 1.47
C ALA A 54 -3.23 -12.73 1.45
N ALA A 55 -3.51 -13.50 0.38
CA ALA A 55 -3.05 -14.86 0.19
C ALA A 55 -1.60 -14.95 -0.34
N ASP A 56 -1.10 -13.92 -1.03
CA ASP A 56 0.25 -13.92 -1.58
C ASP A 56 1.30 -13.82 -0.47
N ALA A 57 2.12 -14.87 -0.33
CA ALA A 57 3.20 -14.92 0.65
C ALA A 57 4.44 -14.09 0.25
N GLN A 58 4.54 -13.69 -1.02
CA GLN A 58 5.64 -12.87 -1.54
C GLN A 58 5.30 -11.38 -1.54
N ALA A 59 4.03 -11.01 -1.33
CA ALA A 59 3.63 -9.63 -1.18
C ALA A 59 4.21 -9.02 0.11
N ASP A 60 4.45 -7.71 0.08
CA ASP A 60 4.94 -6.96 1.24
C ASP A 60 4.00 -7.15 2.46
N GLU A 61 4.57 -7.40 3.64
CA GLU A 61 3.79 -7.73 4.83
C GLU A 61 2.86 -6.59 5.25
N SER A 62 3.23 -5.34 5.01
CA SER A 62 2.38 -4.19 5.27
C SER A 62 1.13 -4.20 4.38
N LEU A 63 1.28 -4.55 3.10
CA LEU A 63 0.15 -4.68 2.18
C LEU A 63 -0.73 -5.89 2.53
N ARG A 64 -0.13 -7.02 2.92
CA ARG A 64 -0.87 -8.21 3.37
C ARG A 64 -1.68 -7.92 4.63
N ARG A 65 -1.12 -7.20 5.61
CA ARG A 65 -1.82 -6.80 6.83
C ARG A 65 -3.01 -5.89 6.51
N MET A 66 -2.81 -4.90 5.63
CA MET A 66 -3.87 -4.02 5.14
C MET A 66 -4.99 -4.82 4.46
N ALA A 67 -4.63 -5.76 3.57
CA ALA A 67 -5.60 -6.62 2.88
C ALA A 67 -6.40 -7.51 3.85
N ARG A 68 -5.76 -8.12 4.84
CA ARG A 68 -6.45 -8.90 5.89
C ARG A 68 -7.42 -8.03 6.70
N ARG A 69 -7.02 -6.79 7.02
CA ARG A 69 -7.90 -5.83 7.71
C ARG A 69 -9.12 -5.48 6.87
N TRP A 70 -8.96 -5.30 5.57
CA TRP A 70 -10.06 -5.04 4.64
C TRP A 70 -11.07 -6.19 4.62
N LEU A 71 -10.58 -7.44 4.57
CA LEU A 71 -11.43 -8.63 4.50
C LEU A 71 -12.14 -8.96 5.82
N ALA A 72 -11.67 -8.42 6.94
CA ALA A 72 -12.25 -8.63 8.26
C ALA A 72 -13.33 -7.59 8.62
N ALA A 73 -13.50 -6.54 7.79
CA ALA A 73 -14.49 -5.49 7.95
C ALA A 73 -15.78 -5.83 7.19
#